data_AF-A0A3L7XI40-F1
#
_entry.id   AF-A0A3L7XI40-F1
#
_cell.length_a   1.000
_cell.length_b   1.000
_cell.length_c   1.000
_cell.angle_alpha   90.00
_cell.angle_beta   90.00
_cell.angle_gamma   90.00
#
_symmetry.space_group_name_H-M   'P 1'
#
loop_
_entity.id
_entity.type
_entity.pdbx_description
1 polymer ?
#
loop_
_entity_poly.entity_id
_entity_poly.type
_entity_poly.pdbx_seq_one_letter_code
_entity_poly.pdbx_strand_id
1 'polypeptide(L)'
;MGKNRRQERLRQRREQPAATGRPAQKMAPAWRYNLDQWGGPWVLVVGVVIIAFIGWMAWTNRPRTVSTDELRGEAVTIGQATHVASAAELQIPTGVPPAGGPHFINPLPSGVYDEVVEDGRAIHSLEHGLIWIT
;
A
#
# COMPACT_ATOMS: atom_id res chain seq x y z
N MET A 1 26.05 -75.24 50.83
CA MET A 1 26.35 -73.85 51.22
C MET A 1 26.12 -72.94 50.00
N GLY A 2 24.90 -72.42 49.80
CA GLY A 2 24.56 -71.63 48.61
C GLY A 2 24.97 -70.18 48.78
N LYS A 3 25.79 -69.65 47.86
CA LYS A 3 26.22 -68.24 47.89
C LYS A 3 25.00 -67.32 47.84
N ASN A 4 24.92 -66.38 48.76
CA ASN A 4 23.82 -65.42 48.86
C ASN A 4 23.84 -64.47 47.65
N ARG A 5 23.10 -64.83 46.59
CA ARG A 5 22.94 -64.05 45.34
C ARG A 5 22.57 -62.57 45.56
N ARG A 6 21.98 -62.24 46.71
CA ARG A 6 21.69 -60.86 47.11
C ARG A 6 22.97 -60.06 47.38
N GLN A 7 23.99 -60.66 47.97
CA GLN A 7 25.26 -59.98 48.24
C GLN A 7 26.11 -59.82 46.97
N GLU A 8 26.09 -60.79 46.06
CA GLU A 8 26.76 -60.67 44.76
C GLU A 8 26.17 -59.52 43.94
N ARG A 9 24.85 -59.37 43.92
CA ARG A 9 24.20 -58.22 43.26
C ARG A 9 24.57 -56.88 43.87
N LEU A 10 24.70 -56.82 45.20
CA LEU A 10 25.10 -55.59 45.88
C LEU A 10 26.57 -55.23 45.63
N ARG A 11 27.46 -56.24 45.52
CA ARG A 11 28.86 -56.04 45.14
C ARG A 11 29.00 -55.58 43.69
N GLN A 12 28.30 -56.24 42.76
CA GLN A 12 28.27 -55.81 41.36
C GLN A 12 27.77 -54.37 41.20
N ARG A 13 26.76 -53.97 41.99
CA ARG A 13 26.24 -52.59 41.95
C ARG A 13 27.17 -51.55 42.60
N ARG A 14 28.09 -51.99 43.46
CA ARG A 14 29.14 -51.16 44.08
C ARG A 14 30.39 -51.08 43.20
N GLU A 15 30.68 -52.14 42.45
CA GLU A 15 31.81 -52.25 41.53
C GLU A 15 31.49 -51.69 40.14
N GLN A 16 30.22 -51.57 39.77
CA GLN A 16 29.81 -50.76 38.63
C GLN A 16 30.00 -49.28 38.99
N PRO A 17 30.99 -48.57 38.41
CA PRO A 17 31.08 -47.13 38.58
C PRO A 17 29.76 -46.54 38.10
N ALA A 18 29.18 -45.63 38.90
CA ALA A 18 27.97 -44.92 38.50
C ALA A 18 28.24 -44.28 37.14
N ALA A 19 27.67 -44.86 36.08
CA ALA A 19 27.70 -44.33 34.74
C ALA A 19 26.75 -43.13 34.69
N THR A 20 27.06 -42.09 35.47
CA THR A 20 26.31 -40.84 35.55
C THR A 20 27.16 -39.71 35.03
N GLY A 21 27.76 -39.92 33.85
CA GLY A 21 28.09 -38.81 32.97
C GLY A 21 26.90 -38.64 32.03
N ARG A 22 26.01 -37.66 32.30
CA ARG A 22 25.16 -37.15 31.21
C ARG A 22 26.13 -36.75 30.09
N PRO A 23 25.98 -37.25 28.85
CA PRO A 23 26.86 -36.83 27.78
C PRO A 23 26.84 -35.30 27.73
N ALA A 24 28.02 -34.69 27.69
CA ALA A 24 28.14 -33.24 27.63
C ALA A 24 27.29 -32.76 26.44
N GLN A 25 26.19 -32.07 26.74
CA GLN A 25 25.36 -31.48 25.70
C GLN A 25 26.26 -30.51 24.95
N LYS A 26 26.53 -30.79 23.68
CA LYS A 26 27.28 -29.88 22.81
C LYS A 26 26.54 -28.56 22.84
N MET A 27 27.14 -27.55 23.46
CA MET A 27 26.55 -26.22 23.55
C MET A 27 26.32 -25.74 22.11
N ALA A 28 25.07 -25.47 21.76
CA ALA A 28 24.76 -24.91 20.45
C ALA A 28 25.50 -23.57 20.29
N PRO A 29 25.96 -23.23 19.08
CA PRO A 29 26.57 -21.94 18.80
C PRO A 29 25.69 -20.78 19.30
N ALA A 30 26.31 -19.74 19.85
CA ALA A 30 25.61 -18.61 20.48
C ALA A 30 24.57 -17.92 19.57
N TRP A 31 24.79 -17.90 18.25
CA TRP A 31 23.85 -17.33 17.28
C TRP A 31 22.51 -18.08 17.21
N ARG A 32 22.47 -19.38 17.54
CA ARG A 32 21.24 -20.19 17.55
C ARG A 32 20.36 -19.86 18.75
N TYR A 33 20.95 -19.59 19.91
CA TYR A 33 20.20 -19.13 21.09
C TYR A 33 19.40 -17.86 20.79
N ASN A 34 20.02 -16.94 20.04
CA ASN A 34 19.36 -15.71 19.64
C ASN A 34 18.24 -15.93 18.62
N LEU A 35 18.23 -17.02 17.87
CA LEU A 35 17.19 -17.35 16.90
C LEU A 35 16.05 -18.14 17.57
N ASP A 36 16.41 -19.12 18.40
CA ASP A 36 15.49 -20.02 19.10
C ASP A 36 14.60 -19.28 20.09
N GLN A 37 15.10 -18.22 20.74
CA GLN A 37 14.31 -17.37 21.65
C GLN A 37 13.19 -16.57 20.94
N TRP A 38 13.26 -16.43 19.60
CA TRP A 38 12.25 -15.72 18.79
C TRP A 38 11.38 -16.68 17.96
N GLY A 39 11.52 -18.00 18.11
CA GLY A 39 10.78 -19.01 17.32
C GLY A 39 11.64 -19.84 16.37
N GLY A 40 12.97 -19.76 16.49
CA GLY A 40 13.92 -20.59 15.76
C GLY A 40 14.04 -20.20 14.27
N PRO A 41 14.33 -21.16 13.37
CA PRO A 41 14.55 -20.85 11.95
C PRO A 41 13.32 -20.24 11.26
N TRP A 42 12.13 -20.39 11.83
CA TRP A 42 10.88 -19.83 11.30
C TRP A 42 10.85 -18.30 11.28
N VAL A 43 11.61 -17.62 12.15
CA VAL A 43 11.71 -16.15 12.15
C VAL A 43 12.29 -15.65 10.83
N LEU A 44 13.29 -16.35 10.29
CA LEU A 44 13.89 -16.02 9.01
C LEU A 44 12.90 -16.23 7.86
N VAL A 45 12.11 -17.32 7.92
CA VAL A 45 11.07 -17.61 6.94
C VAL A 45 10.01 -16.50 6.93
N VAL A 46 9.52 -16.12 8.12
CA VAL A 46 8.54 -15.03 8.27
C VAL A 46 9.11 -13.71 7.76
N GLY A 47 10.36 -13.39 8.10
CA GLY A 47 11.04 -12.19 7.61
C GLY A 47 11.12 -12.13 6.08
N VAL A 48 11.48 -13.25 5.43
CA VAL A 48 11.50 -13.35 3.97
C VAL A 48 10.11 -13.17 3.37
N VAL A 49 9.07 -13.78 3.96
CA VAL A 49 7.69 -13.62 3.51
C VAL A 49 7.22 -12.17 3.60
N ILE A 50 7.53 -11.48 4.70
CA ILE A 50 7.20 -10.05 4.87
C ILE A 50 7.90 -9.20 3.81
N ILE A 51 9.20 -9.43 3.57
CA ILE A 51 9.95 -8.69 2.54
C ILE A 51 9.36 -8.94 1.14
N ALA A 52 9.04 -10.19 0.82
CA ALA A 52 8.40 -10.55 -0.45
C ALA A 52 7.03 -9.89 -0.60
N PHE A 53 6.22 -9.86 0.47
CA PHE A 53 4.92 -9.22 0.48
C PHE A 53 5.00 -7.70 0.29
N ILE A 54 5.94 -7.02 0.97
CA ILE A 54 6.20 -5.59 0.79
C ILE A 54 6.66 -5.32 -0.66
N GLY A 55 7.56 -6.13 -1.20
CA GLY A 55 8.04 -6.01 -2.57
C GLY A 55 6.91 -6.21 -3.59
N TRP A 56 6.04 -7.20 -3.37
CA TRP A 56 4.85 -7.43 -4.18
C TRP A 56 3.89 -6.24 -4.10
N MET A 57 3.59 -5.75 -2.90
CA MET A 57 2.71 -4.60 -2.69
C MET A 57 3.27 -3.34 -3.37
N ALA A 58 4.57 -3.10 -3.26
CA ALA A 58 5.24 -1.99 -3.94
C ALA A 58 5.25 -2.15 -5.47
N TRP A 59 5.24 -3.39 -5.98
CA TRP A 59 5.14 -3.67 -7.42
C TRP A 59 3.71 -3.50 -7.94
N THR A 60 2.71 -3.97 -7.21
CA THR A 60 1.30 -3.91 -7.63
C THR A 60 0.70 -2.52 -7.49
N ASN A 61 1.17 -1.71 -6.53
CA ASN A 61 0.70 -0.35 -6.29
C ASN A 61 1.53 0.72 -7.00
N ARG A 62 2.32 0.35 -8.03
CA ARG A 62 2.98 1.36 -8.86
C ARG A 62 1.92 2.18 -9.61
N PRO A 63 2.03 3.51 -9.64
CA PRO A 63 1.14 4.33 -10.47
C PRO A 63 1.28 3.85 -11.91
N ARG A 64 0.16 3.39 -12.49
CA ARG A 64 0.10 3.08 -13.91
C ARG A 64 -0.04 4.42 -14.63
N THR A 65 0.95 4.77 -15.44
CA THR A 65 0.79 5.85 -16.40
C THR A 65 -0.28 5.43 -17.39
N VAL A 66 -1.28 6.28 -17.62
CA VAL A 66 -2.21 6.08 -18.73
C VAL A 66 -1.40 6.16 -20.04
N SER A 67 -1.59 5.18 -20.92
CA SER A 67 -0.99 5.21 -22.25
C SER A 67 -1.52 6.44 -22.98
N THR A 68 -0.64 7.30 -23.48
CA THR A 68 -1.02 8.42 -24.35
C THR A 68 -1.27 7.95 -25.78
N ASP A 69 -0.84 6.75 -26.16
CA ASP A 69 -0.91 6.24 -27.53
C ASP A 69 -2.35 6.01 -28.02
N GLU A 70 -3.31 5.90 -27.10
CA GLU A 70 -4.74 5.75 -27.41
C GLU A 70 -5.56 7.03 -27.18
N LEU A 71 -4.96 8.10 -26.64
CA LEU A 71 -5.69 9.35 -26.40
C LEU A 71 -6.14 9.94 -27.72
N ARG A 72 -7.45 10.00 -27.92
CA ARG A 72 -8.08 10.71 -29.03
C ARG A 72 -8.28 12.16 -28.58
N GLY A 73 -7.51 13.09 -29.15
CA GLY A 73 -7.64 14.53 -28.85
C GLY A 73 -6.30 15.26 -28.91
N GLU A 74 -6.36 16.57 -28.69
CA GLU A 74 -5.20 17.43 -28.50
C GLU A 74 -5.07 17.77 -27.01
N ALA A 75 -3.84 17.85 -26.51
CA ALA A 75 -3.60 18.33 -25.16
C ALA A 75 -3.90 19.84 -25.10
N VAL A 76 -4.87 20.22 -24.28
CA VAL A 76 -5.22 21.62 -24.05
C VAL A 76 -4.71 22.07 -22.70
N THR A 77 -4.10 23.25 -22.63
CA THR A 77 -3.70 23.86 -21.37
C THR A 77 -4.94 24.30 -20.60
N ILE A 78 -5.07 23.81 -19.36
CA ILE A 78 -6.15 24.24 -18.46
C ILE A 78 -5.79 25.63 -17.89
N GLY A 79 -6.69 26.59 -18.09
CA GLY A 79 -6.64 27.93 -17.54
C GLY A 79 -6.94 27.99 -16.04
N GLN A 80 -6.94 29.20 -15.49
CA GLN A 80 -7.28 29.41 -14.08
C GLN A 80 -8.80 29.31 -13.86
N ALA A 81 -9.22 28.68 -12.76
CA ALA A 81 -10.62 28.54 -12.35
C ALA A 81 -10.95 29.58 -11.26
N THR A 82 -11.10 30.84 -11.66
CA THR A 82 -11.27 31.96 -10.72
C THR A 82 -12.73 32.37 -10.61
N HIS A 83 -13.26 32.40 -9.39
CA HIS A 83 -14.59 32.95 -9.15
C HIS A 83 -14.58 34.49 -9.21
N VAL A 84 -15.53 35.07 -9.94
CA VAL A 84 -15.78 36.51 -9.99
C VAL A 84 -17.19 36.85 -9.51
N ALA A 85 -17.37 38.05 -8.96
CA ALA A 85 -18.62 38.45 -8.33
C ALA A 85 -19.59 39.12 -9.31
N SER A 86 -19.10 39.62 -10.45
CA SER A 86 -19.90 40.40 -11.39
C SER A 86 -19.55 40.11 -12.84
N ALA A 87 -20.51 40.36 -13.74
CA ALA A 87 -20.31 40.23 -15.18
C ALA A 87 -19.21 41.17 -15.73
N ALA A 88 -18.97 42.31 -15.08
CA ALA A 88 -17.92 43.25 -15.48
C ALA A 88 -16.50 42.71 -15.28
N GLU A 89 -16.34 41.74 -14.37
CA GLU A 89 -15.08 41.04 -14.09
C GLU A 89 -14.89 39.80 -14.98
N LEU A 90 -15.91 39.42 -15.75
CA LEU A 90 -15.92 38.22 -16.58
C LEU A 90 -15.11 38.43 -17.87
N GLN A 91 -13.78 38.40 -17.74
CA GLN A 91 -12.85 38.52 -18.85
C GLN A 91 -12.54 37.13 -19.41
N ILE A 92 -13.41 36.67 -20.30
CA ILE A 92 -13.31 35.34 -20.92
C ILE A 92 -12.14 35.35 -21.93
N PRO A 93 -11.10 34.52 -21.75
CA PRO A 93 -10.02 34.42 -22.72
C PRO A 93 -10.53 33.93 -24.08
N THR A 94 -10.05 34.54 -25.16
CA THR A 94 -10.35 34.08 -26.52
C THR A 94 -9.58 32.79 -26.83
N GLY A 95 -10.26 31.69 -27.17
CA GLY A 95 -9.65 30.38 -27.51
C GLY A 95 -10.68 29.25 -27.60
N VAL A 96 -10.30 28.07 -28.14
CA VAL A 96 -11.24 26.97 -28.48
C VAL A 96 -10.93 25.67 -27.72
N PRO A 97 -11.92 25.14 -26.98
CA PRO A 97 -12.65 25.85 -25.94
C PRO A 97 -11.70 26.22 -24.78
N PRO A 98 -11.92 27.34 -24.06
CA PRO A 98 -11.10 27.65 -22.91
C PRO A 98 -11.37 26.58 -21.84
N ALA A 99 -10.36 25.77 -21.52
CA ALA A 99 -10.42 24.81 -20.42
C ALA A 99 -10.23 25.57 -19.11
N GLY A 100 -11.24 26.33 -18.68
CA GLY A 100 -11.21 27.18 -17.49
C GLY A 100 -11.32 28.67 -17.79
N GLY A 101 -11.57 29.48 -16.77
CA GLY A 101 -11.55 30.95 -16.85
C GLY A 101 -12.22 31.60 -15.65
N PRO A 102 -12.38 32.93 -15.66
CA PRO A 102 -13.26 33.61 -14.72
C PRO A 102 -14.70 33.11 -14.88
N HIS A 103 -15.35 32.75 -13.78
CA HIS A 103 -16.72 32.25 -13.78
C HIS A 103 -17.46 32.64 -12.49
N PHE A 104 -18.78 32.51 -12.45
CA PHE A 104 -19.56 32.85 -11.25
C PHE A 104 -19.50 31.74 -10.21
N ILE A 105 -19.65 32.10 -8.93
CA ILE A 105 -19.65 31.12 -7.82
C ILE A 105 -20.75 30.07 -7.93
N ASN A 106 -21.87 30.41 -8.58
CA ASN A 106 -23.01 29.52 -8.71
C ASN A 106 -23.13 28.97 -10.13
N PRO A 107 -23.19 27.64 -10.33
CA PRO A 107 -23.39 27.03 -11.64
C PRO A 107 -24.80 27.26 -12.20
N LEU A 108 -24.97 26.91 -13.48
CA LEU A 108 -26.29 26.60 -14.05
C LEU A 108 -26.72 25.18 -13.62
N PRO A 109 -28.00 24.99 -13.26
CA PRO A 109 -28.59 23.65 -13.20
C PRO A 109 -28.45 22.90 -14.53
N SER A 110 -28.45 21.57 -14.50
CA SER A 110 -28.64 20.77 -15.71
C SER A 110 -30.08 20.90 -16.22
N GLY A 111 -30.26 21.08 -17.53
CA GLY A 111 -31.60 21.24 -18.11
C GLY A 111 -31.54 21.73 -19.56
N VAL A 112 -32.73 21.99 -20.10
CA VAL A 112 -32.92 22.66 -21.39
C VAL A 112 -33.23 24.12 -21.13
N TYR A 113 -32.54 25.01 -21.83
CA TYR A 113 -32.74 26.45 -21.75
C TYR A 113 -33.22 26.97 -23.11
N ASP A 114 -34.35 27.65 -23.11
CA ASP A 114 -34.96 28.33 -24.26
C ASP A 114 -34.58 29.82 -24.32
N GLU A 115 -34.09 30.36 -23.22
CA GLU A 115 -33.56 31.73 -23.10
C GLU A 115 -32.02 31.72 -23.03
N VAL A 116 -31.42 32.87 -23.35
CA VAL A 116 -29.97 33.07 -23.21
C VAL A 116 -29.57 32.97 -21.73
N VAL A 117 -28.53 32.19 -21.44
CA VAL A 117 -28.00 31.99 -20.08
C VAL A 117 -26.81 32.90 -19.81
N GLU A 118 -26.51 33.12 -18.53
CA GLU A 118 -25.32 33.87 -18.10
C GLU A 118 -24.02 33.10 -18.38
N ASP A 119 -23.14 33.67 -19.20
CA ASP A 119 -21.85 33.09 -19.59
C ASP A 119 -21.04 32.57 -18.39
N GLY A 120 -20.93 33.35 -17.31
CA GLY A 120 -20.16 32.99 -16.13
C GLY A 120 -20.70 31.75 -15.40
N ARG A 121 -22.00 31.47 -15.48
CA ARG A 121 -22.58 30.25 -14.91
C ARG A 121 -22.45 29.06 -15.86
N ALA A 122 -22.55 29.32 -17.16
CA ALA A 122 -22.33 28.30 -18.19
C ALA A 122 -20.89 27.77 -18.13
N ILE A 123 -19.90 28.66 -18.00
CA ILE A 123 -18.49 28.28 -17.83
C ILE A 123 -18.31 27.42 -16.58
N HIS A 124 -18.85 27.83 -15.41
CA HIS A 124 -18.77 27.02 -14.18
C HIS A 124 -19.31 25.60 -14.40
N SER A 125 -20.48 25.49 -15.02
CA SER A 125 -21.09 24.19 -15.32
C SER A 125 -20.22 23.33 -16.25
N LEU A 126 -19.61 23.93 -17.28
CA LEU A 126 -18.69 23.24 -18.19
C LEU A 126 -17.40 22.79 -17.49
N GLU A 127 -16.84 23.61 -16.59
CA GLU A 127 -15.68 23.25 -15.75
C GLU A 127 -15.97 22.06 -14.82
N HIS A 128 -17.23 21.92 -14.38
CA HIS A 128 -17.69 20.82 -13.54
C HIS A 128 -18.29 19.62 -14.32
N GLY A 129 -18.11 19.60 -15.64
CA GLY A 129 -18.40 18.43 -16.47
C GLY A 129 -19.82 18.37 -17.06
N LEU A 130 -20.59 19.47 -17.03
CA LEU A 130 -21.79 19.55 -17.85
C LEU A 130 -21.41 19.63 -19.34
N ILE A 131 -22.29 19.12 -20.19
CA ILE A 131 -22.11 19.11 -21.64
C ILE A 131 -23.13 20.06 -22.26
N TRP A 132 -22.66 20.93 -23.15
CA TRP A 132 -23.51 21.87 -23.88
C TRP A 132 -23.81 21.33 -25.28
N ILE A 133 -25.10 21.24 -25.63
CA ILE A 133 -25.60 20.76 -26.92
C ILE A 133 -26.58 21.82 -27.44
N THR A 134 -26.41 22.25 -28.70
CA THR A 134 -27.25 23.25 -29.38
C THR A 134 -27.80 22.68 -30.67
#